data_AF-A0A4V1ZLN6-F1
#
_entry.id   AF-A0A4V1ZLN6-F1
#
_cell.length_a   1.000
_cell.length_b   1.000
_cell.length_c   1.000
_cell.angle_alpha   90.00
_cell.angle_beta   90.00
_cell.angle_gamma   90.00
#
_symmetry.space_group_name_H-M   'P 1'
#
loop_
_entity.id
_entity.type
_entity.pdbx_description
1 polymer ?
#
loop_
_entity_poly.entity_id
_entity_poly.type
_entity_poly.pdbx_seq_one_letter_code
_entity_poly.pdbx_strand_id
1 'polypeptide(L)' 'METPTLIFLVVSCVISFGLGRTFVYFRDKKRKARAEELKARQAQFLREQPPEAESKNKAKRRRQLQELEKSNRAGRR' A
#
# COMPACT_ATOMS: atom_id res chain seq x y z
N MET A 1 50.56 -16.50 17.99
CA MET A 1 49.32 -16.12 18.69
C MET A 1 48.37 -15.43 17.70
N GLU A 2 48.14 -16.01 16.51
CA GLU A 2 47.46 -15.35 15.37
C GLU A 2 45.99 -15.77 15.21
N THR A 3 45.65 -16.95 15.70
CA THR A 3 44.30 -17.53 15.61
C THR A 3 43.24 -16.81 16.45
N PRO A 4 43.52 -16.33 17.68
CA PRO A 4 42.51 -15.64 18.48
C PRO A 4 42.09 -14.31 17.83
N THR A 5 43.06 -13.57 17.30
CA THR A 5 42.85 -12.27 16.64
C THR A 5 42.00 -12.42 15.38
N LEU A 6 42.24 -13.46 14.58
CA LEU A 6 41.40 -13.78 13.42
C LEU A 6 39.97 -14.14 13.82
N ILE A 7 39.78 -14.92 14.89
CA ILE A 7 38.45 -15.29 15.39
C ILE A 7 37.71 -14.04 15.88
N PHE A 8 38.36 -13.17 16.65
CA PHE A 8 37.75 -11.91 17.11
C PHE A 8 37.35 -11.00 15.95
N LEU A 9 38.21 -10.90 14.92
CA LEU A 9 37.90 -10.13 13.73
C LEU A 9 36.63 -10.66 13.04
N VAL A 10 36.58 -11.96 12.76
CA VAL A 10 35.42 -12.60 12.10
C VAL A 10 34.15 -12.41 12.92
N VAL A 11 34.21 -12.63 14.24
CA VAL A 11 33.07 -12.44 15.15
C VAL A 11 32.60 -10.98 15.14
N SER A 12 33.51 -10.01 15.19
CA SER A 12 33.17 -8.59 15.13
C SER A 12 32.50 -8.20 13.80
N CYS A 13 32.95 -8.78 12.68
CA CYS A 13 32.35 -8.57 11.37
C CYS A 13 30.93 -9.15 11.30
N VAL A 14 30.72 -10.35 11.83
CA VAL A 14 29.41 -11.01 11.85
C VAL A 14 28.41 -10.21 12.70
N ILE A 15 28.83 -9.75 13.88
CA ILE A 15 27.98 -8.94 14.76
C ILE A 15 27.61 -7.61 14.09
N SER A 16 28.60 -6.92 13.51
CA SER A 16 28.38 -5.64 12.81
C SER A 16 27.42 -5.79 11.63
N PHE A 17 27.59 -6.85 10.83
CA PHE A 17 26.71 -7.13 9.70
C PHE A 17 25.30 -7.54 10.15
N GLY A 18 25.19 -8.36 11.19
CA GLY A 18 23.91 -8.78 11.77
C GLY A 18 23.09 -7.60 12.31
N LEU A 19 23.73 -6.68 13.02
CA LEU A 19 23.09 -5.46 13.53
C LEU A 19 22.67 -4.52 12.39
N GLY A 20 23.52 -4.34 11.37
CA GLY A 20 23.17 -3.55 10.18
C GLY A 20 21.95 -4.11 9.46
N ARG A 21 21.90 -5.43 9.25
CA ARG A 21 20.78 -6.10 8.55
C ARG A 21 19.49 -6.04 9.36
N THR A 22 19.55 -6.24 10.69
CA THR A 22 18.36 -6.12 11.55
C THR A 22 17.84 -4.69 11.58
N PHE A 23 18.71 -3.69 11.66
CA PHE A 23 18.31 -2.27 11.59
C PHE A 23 17.59 -1.93 10.27
N VAL A 24 18.14 -2.37 9.13
CA VAL A 24 17.49 -2.17 7.82
C VAL A 24 16.15 -2.89 7.75
N TYR A 25 16.07 -4.13 8.26
CA TYR A 25 14.81 -4.89 8.29
C TYR A 25 13.71 -4.18 9.09
N PHE A 26 14.02 -3.67 10.28
CA PHE A 26 13.05 -2.91 11.08
C PHE A 26 12.67 -1.58 10.43
N ARG A 27 13.63 -0.89 9.79
CA ARG A 27 13.38 0.34 9.03
C ARG A 27 12.41 0.09 7.87
N ASP A 28 12.66 -0.96 7.09
CA ASP A 28 11.82 -1.29 5.93
C ASP A 28 10.46 -1.82 6.36
N LYS A 29 10.38 -2.59 7.47
CA LYS A 29 9.12 -3.00 8.08
C LYS A 29 8.26 -1.79 8.47
N LYS A 30 8.86 -0.75 9.07
CA LYS A 30 8.17 0.51 9.40
C LYS A 30 7.69 1.27 8.16
N ARG A 31 8.46 1.26 7.06
CA ARG A 31 8.04 1.89 5.79
C ARG A 31 6.89 1.12 5.14
N LYS A 32 6.93 -0.22 5.16
CA LYS A 32 5.85 -1.07 4.64
C LYS A 32 4.55 -0.89 5.42
N ALA A 33 4.61 -0.87 6.75
CA ALA A 33 3.43 -0.64 7.59
C ALA A 33 2.75 0.71 7.27
N ARG A 34 3.53 1.78 7.09
CA ARG A 34 2.99 3.09 6.68
C ARG A 34 2.38 3.07 5.28
N ALA A 35 2.98 2.34 4.35
CA ALA A 35 2.46 2.20 2.99
C ALA A 35 1.15 1.40 2.96
N GLU A 36 1.03 0.36 3.77
CA GLU A 36 -0.19 -0.43 3.93
C GLU A 36 -1.30 0.39 4.59
N GLU A 37 -0.98 1.18 5.61
CA GLU A 37 -1.95 2.07 6.25
C GLU A 37 -2.48 3.13 5.27
N LEU A 38 -1.61 3.70 4.42
CA LEU A 38 -2.03 4.63 3.37
C LEU A 38 -2.95 3.97 2.33
N LYS A 39 -2.62 2.74 1.92
CA LYS A 39 -3.44 1.97 0.98
C LYS A 39 -4.80 1.62 1.58
N ALA A 40 -4.84 1.26 2.87
CA ALA A 40 -6.09 0.98 3.56
C ALA A 40 -7.01 2.22 3.60
N ARG A 41 -6.44 3.40 3.90
CA ARG A 41 -7.19 4.67 3.86
C ARG A 41 -7.67 5.02 2.45
N GLN A 42 -6.85 4.79 1.41
CA GLN A 42 -7.29 5.00 0.02
C GLN A 42 -8.40 4.04 -0.39
N ALA A 43 -8.32 2.77 0.03
CA ALA A 43 -9.36 1.79 -0.25
C ALA A 43 -10.69 2.12 0.45
N GLN A 44 -10.64 2.67 1.67
CA GLN A 44 -11.81 3.17 2.37
C GLN A 44 -12.40 4.39 1.66
N PHE A 45 -11.57 5.35 1.25
CA PHE A 45 -12.01 6.54 0.52
C PHE A 45 -12.72 6.21 -0.80
N LEU A 46 -12.22 5.21 -1.55
CA LEU A 46 -12.86 4.77 -2.80
C LEU A 46 -14.22 4.09 -2.58
N ARG A 47 -14.44 3.47 -1.41
CA ARG A 47 -15.72 2.84 -1.05
C ARG A 47 -16.75 3.83 -0.57
N GLU A 48 -16.31 4.84 0.17
CA GLU A 48 -17.17 5.86 0.78
C GLU A 48 -17.42 7.06 -0.14
N GLN A 49 -16.79 7.08 -1.33
CA GLN A 49 -17.00 8.15 -2.28
C GLN A 49 -18.49 8.22 -2.63
N PRO A 50 -19.19 9.31 -2.26
CA PRO A 50 -20.61 9.42 -2.54
C PRO A 50 -20.80 9.40 -4.06
N PRO A 51 -21.91 8.81 -4.55
CA PRO A 51 -22.22 8.85 -5.97
C PRO A 51 -22.19 10.30 -6.44
N GLU A 52 -21.45 10.55 -7.52
CA GLU A 52 -21.24 11.90 -8.06
C GLU A 52 -22.59 12.63 -8.17
N ALA A 53 -22.61 13.90 -7.75
CA ALA A 53 -23.81 14.72 -7.82
C ALA A 53 -24.37 14.75 -9.26
N GLU A 54 -25.69 14.62 -9.41
CA GLU A 54 -26.34 14.65 -10.72
C GLU A 54 -25.88 15.89 -11.51
N SER A 55 -25.43 15.68 -12.75
CA SER A 55 -24.98 16.80 -13.57
C SER A 55 -26.13 17.78 -13.84
N LYS A 56 -25.94 19.07 -13.51
CA LYS A 56 -26.90 20.14 -13.80
C LYS A 56 -27.13 20.33 -15.31
N ASN A 57 -26.25 19.79 -16.16
CA ASN A 57 -26.39 19.88 -17.61
C ASN A 57 -27.24 18.71 -18.14
N LYS A 58 -28.39 19.03 -18.75
CA LYS A 58 -29.38 18.05 -19.26
C LYS A 58 -28.76 16.96 -20.14
N ALA A 59 -27.79 17.31 -20.98
CA ALA A 59 -27.13 16.37 -21.87
C ALA A 59 -26.26 15.35 -21.10
N LYS A 60 -25.54 15.80 -20.08
CA LYS A 60 -24.70 14.94 -19.23
C LYS A 60 -25.56 14.06 -18.31
N ARG A 61 -26.66 14.59 -17.76
CA ARG A 61 -27.61 13.83 -16.94
C ARG A 61 -28.23 12.65 -17.70
N ARG A 62 -28.60 12.84 -18.98
CA ARG A 62 -29.10 11.75 -19.84
C ARG A 62 -28.08 10.64 -20.05
N ARG A 63 -26.79 10.98 -20.18
CA ARG A 63 -25.71 9.98 -20.33
C ARG A 63 -25.52 9.19 -19.03
N GLN A 64 -25.48 9.88 -17.88
CA GLN A 64 -25.41 9.23 -16.57
C GLN A 64 -26.59 8.26 -16.33
N LEU A 65 -27.81 8.65 -16.68
CA LEU A 65 -29.00 7.79 -16.56
C LEU A 65 -28.94 6.55 -17.48
N GLN A 66 -28.49 6.71 -18.72
CA GLN A 66 -28.34 5.58 -19.66
C GLN A 66 -27.27 4.59 -19.22
N GLU A 67 -26.17 5.06 -18.62
CA GLU A 67 -25.14 4.20 -18.06
C GLU A 67 -25.64 3.46 -16.82
N LEU A 68 -26.41 4.12 -15.96
CA LEU A 68 -27.05 3.50 -14.79
C LEU A 68 -28.08 2.43 -15.20
N GLU A 69 -28.89 2.67 -16.23
CA GLU A 69 -29.85 1.68 -16.74
C GLU A 69 -29.15 0.45 -17.34
N LYS A 70 -28.03 0.65 -18.04
CA LYS A 70 -27.23 -0.44 -18.61
C LYS A 70 -26.56 -1.28 -17.53
N SER A 71 -25.96 -0.65 -16.51
CA SER A 71 -25.33 -1.39 -15.40
C SER A 71 -26.35 -2.18 -14.58
N ASN A 72 -27.54 -1.61 -14.33
CA ASN A 72 -28.61 -2.27 -13.58
C ASN A 72 -29.24 -3.45 -14.36
N ARG A 73 -29.29 -3.38 -15.71
CA ARG A 73 -29.66 -4.53 -16.55
C ARG A 73 -28.59 -5.64 -16.56
N ALA A 74 -27.31 -5.28 -16.46
CA ALA A 74 -26.22 -6.25 -16.46
C ALA A 74 -26.09 -7.00 -15.13
N GLY A 75 -26.34 -6.34 -13.99
CA GLY A 75 -26.29 -6.97 -12.65
C GLY A 75 -27.52 -7.81 -12.27
N ARG A 76 -28.56 -7.85 -13.12
CA ARG A 76 -29.79 -8.62 -12.91
C ARG A 76 -29.82 -9.97 -13.64
N ARG A 77 -28.72 -10.34 -14.31
CA ARG A 77 -28.50 -11.64 -14.97
C ARG A 77 -27.46 -12.43 -14.19
#